data_AF-A0A3C0W2D2-F1
#
_entry.id   AF-A0A3C0W2D2-F1
#
_cell.length_a   1.000
_cell.length_b   1.000
_cell.length_c   1.000
_cell.angle_alpha   90.00
_cell.angle_beta   90.00
_cell.angle_gamma   90.00
#
_symmetry.space_group_name_H-M   'P 1'
#
loop_
_entity.id
_entity.type
_entity.pdbx_description
1 polymer ?
#
loop_
_entity_poly.entity_id
_entity_poly.type
_entity_poly.pdbx_seq_one_letter_code
_entity_poly.pdbx_strand_id
1 'polypeptide(L)' 'CGWPGQACAYKVGHNEWVRLREKAKTALGPRFDIKGFHDTGLALGGVPLTVLERTMNAWTPV' A
#
# COMPACT_ATOMS: atom_id res chain seq x y z
N CYS A 1 -15.14 21.12 -15.57
CA CYS A 1 -14.90 19.67 -15.40
C CYS A 1 -13.73 19.31 -16.31
N GLY A 2 -12.53 19.11 -15.78
CA GLY A 2 -11.30 19.07 -16.60
C GLY A 2 -10.59 17.72 -16.68
N TRP A 3 -10.71 16.86 -15.67
CA TRP A 3 -9.99 15.58 -15.60
C TRP A 3 -10.86 14.46 -15.03
N PRO A 4 -11.46 13.62 -15.89
CA PRO A 4 -12.23 12.46 -15.43
C PRO A 4 -11.33 11.51 -14.61
N GLY A 5 -11.82 11.04 -13.47
CA GLY A 5 -11.11 10.09 -12.60
C GLY A 5 -10.16 10.71 -11.57
N GLN A 6 -9.83 12.01 -11.67
CA GLN A 6 -8.91 12.66 -10.72
C GLN A 6 -9.42 12.61 -9.28
N ALA A 7 -10.71 12.90 -9.06
CA ALA A 7 -11.32 12.83 -7.74
C ALA A 7 -11.42 11.38 -7.20
N CYS A 8 -11.59 10.40 -8.10
CA CYS A 8 -11.65 8.99 -7.72
C CYS A 8 -10.28 8.48 -7.23
N ALA A 9 -9.18 9.00 -7.78
CA ALA A 9 -7.83 8.56 -7.47
C ALA A 9 -7.50 8.65 -5.97
N TYR A 10 -8.01 9.68 -5.26
CA TYR A 10 -7.82 9.82 -3.82
C TYR A 10 -8.31 8.61 -3.03
N LYS A 11 -9.55 8.17 -3.29
CA LYS A 11 -10.14 7.05 -2.56
C LYS A 11 -9.63 5.71 -3.07
N VAL A 12 -9.36 5.57 -4.37
CA VAL A 12 -8.78 4.34 -4.91
C VAL A 12 -7.40 4.07 -4.31
N GLY A 13 -6.50 5.06 -4.28
CA GLY A 13 -5.18 4.91 -3.67
C GLY A 13 -5.24 4.66 -2.16
N HIS A 14 -6.09 5.39 -1.44
CA HIS A 14 -6.30 5.18 -0.01
C HIS A 14 -6.82 3.77 0.32
N ASN A 15 -7.83 3.30 -0.41
CA ASN A 15 -8.42 1.98 -0.18
C ASN A 15 -7.37 0.89 -0.38
N GLU A 16 -6.54 1.01 -1.41
CA GLU A 16 -5.47 0.07 -1.68
C GLU A 16 -4.39 0.07 -0.58
N TRP A 17 -3.98 1.24 -0.12
CA TRP A 17 -3.03 1.37 1.00
C TRP A 17 -3.55 0.68 2.27
N VAL A 18 -4.83 0.90 2.60
CA VAL A 18 -5.46 0.25 3.76
C VAL A 18 -5.54 -1.26 3.57
N ARG A 19 -5.93 -1.74 2.38
CA ARG A 19 -6.02 -3.17 2.06
C ARG A 19 -4.67 -3.87 2.26
N LEU A 20 -3.59 -3.30 1.74
CA LEU A 20 -2.24 -3.86 1.88
C LEU A 20 -1.77 -3.87 3.34
N ARG A 21 -2.10 -2.83 4.11
CA ARG A 21 -1.78 -2.79 5.55
C ARG A 21 -2.50 -3.88 6.34
N GLU A 22 -3.79 -4.08 6.11
CA GLU A 22 -4.54 -5.14 6.79
C GLU A 22 -4.03 -6.53 6.37
N LYS A 23 -3.73 -6.73 5.08
CA LYS A 23 -3.07 -7.96 4.61
C LYS A 23 -1.75 -8.22 5.34
N ALA A 24 -0.90 -7.20 5.48
CA ALA A 24 0.38 -7.32 6.16
C ALA A 24 0.22 -7.61 7.66
N LYS A 25 -0.74 -6.97 8.34
CA LYS A 25 -1.08 -7.26 9.74
C LYS A 25 -1.51 -8.71 9.91
N THR A 26 -2.38 -9.22 9.03
CA THR A 26 -2.85 -10.60 9.09
C THR A 26 -1.71 -11.60 8.87
N ALA A 27 -0.83 -11.35 7.90
CA ALA A 27 0.26 -12.28 7.56
C ALA A 27 1.40 -12.27 8.60
N LEU A 28 1.78 -11.11 9.12
CA LEU A 28 2.91 -11.00 10.07
C LEU A 28 2.49 -11.18 11.53
N GLY A 29 1.20 -10.94 11.86
CA GLY A 29 0.67 -11.06 13.20
C GLY A 29 1.49 -10.24 14.22
N PRO A 30 2.00 -10.84 15.30
CA PRO A 30 2.84 -10.15 16.29
C PRO A 30 4.14 -9.54 15.72
N ARG A 31 4.61 -10.01 14.56
CA ARG A 31 5.81 -9.48 13.89
C ARG A 31 5.51 -8.26 13.03
N PHE A 32 4.25 -7.84 12.93
CA PHE A 32 3.88 -6.67 12.15
C PHE A 32 4.47 -5.41 12.79
N ASP A 33 5.29 -4.70 12.02
CA ASP A 33 5.79 -3.38 12.37
C ASP A 33 5.20 -2.32 11.44
N ILE A 34 4.47 -1.37 12.01
CA ILE A 34 3.87 -0.26 11.26
C ILE A 34 4.94 0.68 10.70
N LYS A 35 6.10 0.81 11.35
CA LYS A 35 7.21 1.64 10.86
C LYS A 35 7.81 1.01 9.62
N GLY A 36 8.18 -0.28 9.68
CA GLY A 36 8.66 -1.03 8.51
C GLY A 36 7.67 -1.05 7.34
N PHE A 37 6.36 -1.10 7.60
CA PHE A 37 5.33 -0.97 6.56
C PHE A 37 5.39 0.41 5.88
N HIS A 38 5.43 1.50 6.66
CA HIS A 38 5.51 2.85 6.11
C HIS A 38 6.85 3.10 5.40
N ASP A 39 7.97 2.68 5.98
CA ASP A 39 9.30 2.86 5.41
C ASP A 39 9.39 2.17 4.04
N THR A 40 8.94 0.92 3.95
CA THR A 40 8.92 0.16 2.69
C THR A 40 8.02 0.82 1.64
N GLY A 41 6.80 1.23 2.03
CA GLY A 41 5.84 1.80 1.09
C GLY A 41 6.20 3.22 0.61
N LEU A 42 6.72 4.06 1.50
CA LEU A 42 7.06 5.46 1.19
C LEU A 42 8.39 5.59 0.46
N ALA A 43 9.35 4.68 0.70
CA ALA A 43 10.64 4.67 0.00
C ALA A 43 10.51 4.49 -1.52
N LEU A 44 9.38 3.94 -1.99
CA LEU A 44 9.09 3.79 -3.42
C LEU A 44 8.78 5.12 -4.12
N GLY A 45 8.39 6.15 -3.39
CA GLY A 45 7.87 7.38 -3.97
C GLY A 45 6.54 7.17 -4.74
N GLY A 46 6.27 8.03 -5.71
CA GLY A 46 5.04 7.97 -6.51
C GLY A 46 5.08 6.85 -7.56
N VAL A 47 4.58 5.67 -7.20
CA VAL A 47 4.51 4.50 -8.09
C VAL A 47 3.07 4.09 -8.41
N PRO A 48 2.82 3.36 -9.52
CA PRO A 48 1.53 2.72 -9.76
C PRO A 48 1.15 1.75 -8.63
N LEU A 49 -0.15 1.62 -8.33
CA LEU A 49 -0.65 0.75 -7.27
C LEU A 49 -0.22 -0.71 -7.42
N THR A 50 -0.08 -1.20 -8.64
CA THR A 50 0.41 -2.57 -8.92
C THR A 50 1.86 -2.77 -8.52
N VAL A 51 2.69 -1.74 -8.63
CA VAL A 51 4.09 -1.76 -8.18
C VAL A 51 4.16 -1.70 -6.67
N LEU A 52 3.36 -0.82 -6.05
CA LEU A 52 3.22 -0.76 -4.59
C LEU A 52 2.83 -2.14 -4.04
N GLU A 53 1.75 -2.74 -4.56
CA GLU A 53 1.28 -4.05 -4.12
C GLU A 53 2.39 -5.12 -4.22
N ARG A 54 3.09 -5.19 -5.34
CA ARG A 54 4.18 -6.16 -5.54
C ARG A 54 5.27 -6.01 -4.48
N THR A 55 5.72 -4.77 -4.23
CA THR A 55 6.78 -4.52 -3.24
C THR A 55 6.29 -4.83 -1.82
N MET A 56 5.08 -4.40 -1.46
CA MET A 56 4.53 -4.66 -0.12
C MET A 56 4.32 -6.16 0.12
N ASN A 57 3.91 -6.91 -0.91
CA ASN A 57 3.82 -8.37 -0.86
C ASN A 57 5.19 -9.03 -0.72
N ALA A 58 6.24 -8.50 -1.34
CA ALA A 58 7.60 -9.02 -1.18
C ALA A 58 8.15 -8.77 0.24
N TRP A 59 7.80 -7.64 0.86
CA TRP A 59 8.15 -7.33 2.25
C TRP A 59 7.36 -8.16 3.27
N THR A 60 6.14 -8.58 2.92
CA THR A 60 5.30 -9.46 3.72
C THR A 60 5.30 -10.87 3.12
N PRO A 61 6.38 -11.66 3.25
CA PRO A 61 6.39 -13.03 2.76
C PRO A 61 5.33 -13.82 3.53
N VAL A 62 4.38 -14.37 2.77
CA VAL A 62 3.40 -15.34 3.24
C VAL A 62 4.09 -16.68 3.51
#